data_AF-D1M826-F1
#
_entry.id   AF-D1M826-F1
#
_cell.length_a   1.000
_cell.length_b   1.000
_cell.length_c   1.000
_cell.angle_alpha   90.00
_cell.angle_beta   90.00
_cell.angle_gamma   90.00
#
_symmetry.space_group_name_H-M   'P 1'
#
loop_
_entity.id
_entity.type
_entity.pdbx_description
1 polymer ?
#
loop_
_entity_poly.entity_id
_entity_poly.type
_entity_poly.pdbx_seq_one_letter_code
_entity_poly.pdbx_strand_id
1 'polypeptide(L)'
;MGFVKVVKNKQYFKRFQVKFKRRRQGKTDYYARKRLIVQDKNKYNTPKYRLIVRFSNRNITCQVAYSRIEGDKIVCAAYSHELPKYGIKIGLTNYAAAYCTGLLLARRLLKKLGLDSLYEGTTDITGDEYNV
;
A
#
# COMPACT_ATOMS: atom_id res chain seq x y z
N MET A 1 -37.40 -34.29 -7.60
CA MET A 1 -36.46 -33.15 -7.51
C MET A 1 -35.51 -33.41 -6.34
N GLY A 2 -34.21 -33.61 -6.50
CA GLY A 2 -33.36 -33.49 -7.68
C GLY A 2 -32.13 -34.39 -7.57
N PHE A 3 -31.52 -34.67 -8.73
CA PHE A 3 -30.50 -35.69 -8.98
C PHE A 3 -29.10 -35.40 -8.39
N VAL A 4 -28.96 -34.41 -7.50
CA VAL A 4 -27.67 -33.96 -6.97
C VAL A 4 -27.66 -34.01 -5.43
N LYS A 5 -26.71 -34.75 -4.87
CA LYS A 5 -26.48 -34.85 -3.42
C LYS A 5 -26.09 -33.48 -2.84
N VAL A 6 -26.77 -33.06 -1.77
CA VAL A 6 -26.45 -31.80 -1.08
C VAL A 6 -25.17 -31.95 -0.26
N VAL A 7 -24.06 -31.41 -0.76
CA VAL A 7 -22.75 -31.45 -0.10
C VAL A 7 -22.60 -30.37 0.98
N LYS A 8 -23.16 -29.17 0.75
CA LYS A 8 -23.13 -28.04 1.70
C LYS A 8 -24.29 -28.13 2.70
N ASN A 9 -24.28 -29.18 3.51
CA ASN A 9 -25.30 -29.45 4.54
C ASN A 9 -24.93 -28.79 5.89
N LYS A 10 -25.81 -28.94 6.90
CA LYS A 10 -25.56 -28.42 8.27
C LYS A 10 -24.27 -28.98 8.88
N GLN A 11 -23.93 -30.24 8.60
CA GLN A 11 -22.69 -30.88 9.10
C GLN A 11 -21.43 -30.27 8.47
N TYR A 12 -21.47 -29.90 7.18
CA TYR A 12 -20.39 -29.20 6.50
C TYR A 12 -20.06 -27.87 7.20
N PHE A 13 -21.08 -27.04 7.45
CA PHE A 13 -20.88 -25.73 8.08
C PHE A 13 -20.39 -25.84 9.53
N LYS A 14 -20.74 -26.90 10.27
CA LYS A 14 -20.17 -27.18 11.61
C LYS A 14 -18.66 -27.40 11.60
N ARG A 15 -18.08 -27.86 10.47
CA ARG A 15 -16.64 -28.15 10.33
C ARG A 15 -15.89 -27.14 9.45
N PHE A 16 -16.61 -26.17 8.88
CA PHE A 16 -16.02 -25.24 7.93
C PHE A 16 -15.13 -24.21 8.65
N GLN A 17 -13.81 -24.31 8.46
CA GLN A 17 -12.88 -23.32 9.01
C GLN A 17 -12.80 -22.11 8.09
N VAL A 18 -13.31 -21.00 8.60
CA VAL A 18 -13.34 -19.72 7.90
C VAL A 18 -11.94 -19.11 7.82
N LYS A 19 -11.52 -18.70 6.62
CA LYS A 19 -10.26 -17.96 6.44
C LYS A 19 -10.37 -16.52 6.99
N PHE A 20 -9.23 -15.88 7.24
CA PHE A 20 -9.19 -14.48 7.72
C PHE A 20 -10.03 -13.53 6.84
N LYS A 21 -10.66 -12.52 7.48
CA LYS A 21 -11.58 -11.58 6.83
C LYS A 21 -11.04 -11.00 5.51
N ARG A 22 -9.80 -10.49 5.50
CA ARG A 22 -9.20 -9.89 4.29
C ARG A 22 -8.81 -10.91 3.22
N ARG A 23 -8.56 -12.17 3.60
CA ARG A 23 -8.31 -13.28 2.66
C ARG A 23 -9.61 -13.67 1.96
N ARG A 24 -10.73 -13.73 2.69
CA ARG A 24 -12.06 -13.96 2.11
C ARG A 24 -12.48 -12.85 1.13
N GLN A 25 -12.09 -11.61 1.40
CA GLN A 25 -12.32 -10.48 0.49
C GLN A 25 -11.32 -10.40 -0.68
N GLY A 26 -10.30 -11.28 -0.73
CA GLY A 26 -9.25 -11.22 -1.76
C GLY A 26 -8.32 -9.99 -1.69
N LYS A 27 -8.40 -9.18 -0.63
CA LYS A 27 -7.68 -7.89 -0.54
C LYS A 27 -6.26 -7.99 -0.03
N THR A 28 -5.87 -9.13 0.52
CA THR A 28 -4.55 -9.29 1.15
C THR A 28 -4.04 -10.70 1.00
N ASP A 29 -2.85 -10.80 0.45
CA ASP A 29 -2.01 -11.97 0.61
C ASP A 29 -1.26 -11.87 1.96
N TYR A 30 -1.56 -12.81 2.86
CA TYR A 30 -0.92 -12.86 4.17
C TYR A 30 0.50 -13.43 4.12
N TYR A 31 0.85 -14.18 3.07
CA TYR A 31 2.20 -14.73 2.92
C TYR A 31 3.20 -13.63 2.57
N ALA A 32 2.93 -12.86 1.52
CA ALA A 32 3.71 -11.67 1.18
C ALA A 32 3.72 -10.65 2.33
N ARG A 33 2.55 -10.40 2.95
CA ARG A 33 2.46 -9.46 4.08
C ARG A 33 3.37 -9.86 5.24
N LYS A 34 3.37 -11.13 5.66
CA LYS A 34 4.21 -11.62 6.77
C LYS A 34 5.67 -11.31 6.51
N ARG A 35 6.19 -11.65 5.32
CA ARG A 35 7.60 -11.42 4.96
C ARG A 35 7.96 -9.93 4.91
N LEU A 36 7.03 -9.12 4.45
CA LEU A 36 7.25 -7.69 4.28
C LEU A 36 7.26 -6.94 5.63
N ILE A 37 6.36 -7.27 6.56
CA ILE A 37 6.21 -6.52 7.82
C ILE A 37 7.09 -7.01 8.98
N VAL A 38 7.50 -8.28 8.96
CA VAL A 38 8.29 -8.84 10.06
C VAL A 38 9.64 -8.13 10.10
N GLN A 39 9.97 -7.60 11.27
CA GLN A 39 11.24 -6.96 11.59
C GLN A 39 12.04 -7.88 12.50
N ASP A 40 13.37 -7.77 12.42
CA ASP A 40 14.27 -8.48 13.31
C ASP A 40 14.00 -8.08 14.77
N LYS A 41 13.93 -9.08 15.65
CA LYS A 41 13.56 -8.85 17.07
C LYS A 41 14.60 -8.01 17.82
N ASN A 42 15.86 -8.06 17.39
CA ASN A 42 16.95 -7.24 17.95
C ASN A 42 16.80 -5.74 17.64
N LYS A 43 15.92 -5.34 16.72
CA LYS A 43 15.60 -3.92 16.44
C LYS A 43 14.48 -3.38 17.34
N TYR A 44 13.98 -4.20 18.28
CA TYR A 44 13.00 -3.85 19.30
C TYR A 44 11.79 -3.09 18.72
N ASN A 45 11.64 -1.82 19.10
CA ASN A 45 10.48 -0.99 18.76
C ASN A 45 10.67 -0.19 17.45
N THR A 46 11.77 -0.41 16.72
CA THR A 46 12.06 0.31 15.49
C THR A 46 11.02 -0.04 14.42
N PRO A 47 10.28 0.96 13.89
CA PRO A 47 9.25 0.70 12.89
C PRO A 47 9.86 0.27 11.56
N LYS A 48 9.34 -0.82 10.99
CA LYS A 48 9.63 -1.21 9.61
C LYS A 48 8.65 -0.51 8.67
N TYR A 49 9.13 0.50 7.96
CA TYR A 49 8.32 1.23 6.99
C TYR A 49 8.15 0.44 5.69
N ARG A 50 6.97 0.57 5.09
CA ARG A 50 6.69 0.04 3.76
C ARG A 50 5.94 1.06 2.92
N LEU A 51 6.24 1.06 1.63
CA LEU A 51 5.48 1.79 0.63
C LEU A 51 4.33 0.92 0.12
N ILE A 52 3.10 1.42 0.24
CA ILE A 52 1.90 0.78 -0.26
C ILE A 52 1.44 1.56 -1.48
N VAL A 53 1.50 0.93 -2.64
CA VAL A 53 0.95 1.46 -3.89
C VAL A 53 -0.31 0.68 -4.26
N ARG A 54 -1.41 1.39 -4.52
CA ARG A 54 -2.69 0.79 -4.91
C ARG A 54 -3.26 1.53 -6.10
N PHE A 55 -3.43 0.81 -7.20
CA PHE A 55 -4.21 1.26 -8.34
C PHE A 55 -5.67 0.91 -8.13
N SER A 56 -6.53 1.90 -8.35
CA SER A 56 -7.97 1.72 -8.53
C SER A 56 -8.34 2.20 -9.92
N ASN A 57 -9.56 1.93 -10.37
CA ASN A 57 -9.98 2.24 -11.74
C ASN A 57 -9.84 3.72 -12.13
N ARG A 58 -9.85 4.64 -11.15
CA ARG A 58 -9.81 6.10 -11.39
C ARG A 58 -8.80 6.85 -10.53
N ASN A 59 -8.08 6.17 -9.64
CA ASN A 59 -7.21 6.83 -8.67
C ASN A 59 -6.01 5.95 -8.33
N ILE A 60 -4.87 6.58 -8.07
CA ILE A 60 -3.65 5.96 -7.56
C ILE A 60 -3.52 6.42 -6.12
N THR A 61 -3.34 5.47 -5.20
CA THR A 61 -3.13 5.73 -3.79
C THR A 61 -1.75 5.23 -3.39
N CYS A 62 -0.92 6.15 -2.91
CA CYS A 62 0.41 5.86 -2.37
C CYS A 62 0.41 6.19 -0.88
N GLN A 63 0.92 5.29 -0.05
CA GLN A 63 0.96 5.48 1.40
C GLN A 63 2.24 4.90 1.98
N VAL A 64 2.84 5.59 2.95
CA VAL A 64 3.90 5.03 3.80
C VAL A 64 3.26 4.59 5.11
N ALA A 65 3.42 3.31 5.44
CA ALA A 65 2.87 2.74 6.66
C ALA A 65 3.89 1.88 7.39
N TYR A 66 3.71 1.73 8.69
CA TYR A 66 4.38 0.72 9.50
C TYR A 66 3.33 -0.07 10.29
N SER A 67 3.68 -1.30 10.67
CA SER A 67 2.76 -2.20 11.37
C SER A 67 2.86 -2.07 12.89
N ARG A 68 1.71 -1.95 13.56
CA ARG A 68 1.56 -2.12 15.02
C ARG A 68 0.56 -3.25 15.31
N ILE A 69 0.50 -3.69 16.57
CA ILE A 69 -0.39 -4.77 17.01
C ILE A 69 -1.86 -4.40 16.78
N GLU A 70 -2.26 -3.17 17.10
CA GLU A 70 -3.61 -2.66 16.89
C GLU A 70 -3.99 -2.55 15.40
N GLY A 71 -3.00 -2.36 14.53
CA GLY A 71 -3.20 -2.07 13.12
C GLY A 71 -2.01 -1.34 12.50
N ASP A 72 -2.05 -1.20 11.17
CA ASP A 72 -1.04 -0.40 10.49
C ASP A 72 -1.31 1.10 10.71
N LYS A 73 -0.27 1.85 11.05
CA LYS A 73 -0.35 3.31 11.17
C LYS A 73 0.23 3.93 9.90
N ILE A 74 -0.51 4.87 9.32
CA ILE A 74 -0.11 5.60 8.10
C ILE A 74 0.67 6.83 8.53
N VAL A 75 1.88 7.00 8.01
CA VAL A 75 2.74 8.16 8.28
C VAL A 75 2.38 9.33 7.36
N CYS A 76 2.26 9.02 6.07
CA CYS A 76 1.93 9.96 5.00
C CYS A 76 1.11 9.24 3.91
N ALA A 77 0.27 9.99 3.22
CA ALA A 77 -0.53 9.53 2.09
C ALA A 77 -0.52 10.57 0.96
N ALA A 78 -0.65 10.05 -0.26
CA ALA A 78 -0.75 10.82 -1.49
C ALA A 78 -1.77 10.15 -2.41
N TYR A 79 -2.52 10.97 -3.13
CA TYR A 79 -3.56 10.50 -4.04
C TYR A 79 -3.49 11.21 -5.38
N SER A 80 -3.82 10.51 -6.47
CA SER A 80 -3.74 11.13 -7.79
C SER A 80 -4.83 12.20 -8.02
N HIS A 81 -5.97 12.12 -7.33
CA HIS A 81 -6.97 13.20 -7.36
C HIS A 81 -6.52 14.52 -6.71
N GLU A 82 -5.36 14.56 -6.06
CA GLU A 82 -4.75 15.81 -5.59
C GLU A 82 -3.88 16.47 -6.64
N LEU A 83 -3.44 15.73 -7.67
CA LEU A 83 -2.59 16.23 -8.77
C LEU A 83 -3.20 17.39 -9.56
N PRO A 84 -4.53 17.55 -9.72
CA PRO A 84 -5.11 18.73 -10.35
C PRO A 84 -4.71 20.05 -9.68
N LYS A 85 -4.37 20.05 -8.38
CA LYS A 85 -3.86 21.23 -7.67
C LYS A 85 -2.48 21.66 -8.15
N TYR A 86 -1.74 20.75 -8.80
CA TYR A 86 -0.38 20.94 -9.29
C TYR A 86 -0.33 21.00 -10.83
N GLY A 87 -1.47 21.21 -11.50
CA GLY A 87 -1.55 21.40 -12.95
C GLY A 87 -1.94 20.16 -13.75
N ILE A 88 -1.93 18.95 -13.16
CA ILE A 88 -2.30 17.72 -13.87
C ILE A 88 -3.80 17.45 -13.69
N LYS A 89 -4.61 17.99 -14.60
CA LYS A 89 -6.08 17.97 -14.49
C LYS A 89 -6.73 16.64 -14.92
N ILE A 90 -6.12 15.92 -15.85
CA ILE A 90 -6.70 14.72 -16.50
C ILE A 90 -5.66 13.58 -16.46
N GLY A 91 -6.11 12.33 -16.63
CA GLY A 91 -5.20 11.19 -16.77
C GLY A 91 -4.61 10.70 -15.45
N LEU A 92 -5.41 10.67 -14.38
CA LEU A 92 -4.96 10.40 -13.00
C LEU A 92 -4.58 8.94 -12.70
N THR A 93 -4.56 8.07 -13.70
CA THR A 93 -4.24 6.65 -13.58
C THR A 93 -3.15 6.18 -14.53
N ASN A 94 -2.54 7.11 -15.29
CA ASN A 94 -1.44 6.77 -16.19
C ASN A 94 -0.10 6.67 -15.45
N TYR A 95 0.94 6.30 -16.19
CA TYR A 95 2.31 6.18 -15.66
C TYR A 95 2.81 7.51 -15.06
N ALA A 96 2.58 8.64 -15.74
CA ALA A 96 2.97 9.96 -15.28
C ALA A 96 2.30 10.33 -13.94
N ALA A 97 1.02 10.06 -13.77
CA ALA A 97 0.30 10.27 -12.53
C ALA A 97 0.82 9.37 -11.40
N ALA A 98 1.23 8.14 -11.70
CA ALA A 98 1.87 7.25 -10.73
C ALA A 98 3.21 7.85 -10.24
N TYR A 99 4.03 8.34 -11.17
CA TYR A 99 5.29 9.00 -10.86
C TYR A 99 5.07 10.26 -10.00
N CYS A 100 4.18 11.16 -10.43
CA CYS A 100 3.88 12.40 -9.70
C CYS A 100 3.29 12.13 -8.31
N THR A 101 2.42 11.13 -8.15
CA THR A 101 1.90 10.75 -6.82
C THR A 101 2.99 10.19 -5.90
N GLY A 102 3.93 9.41 -6.43
CA GLY A 102 5.11 8.94 -5.70
C GLY A 102 6.00 10.09 -5.24
N LEU A 103 6.34 11.01 -6.14
CA LEU A 103 7.14 12.20 -5.84
C LEU A 103 6.47 13.07 -4.77
N LEU A 104 5.16 13.30 -4.89
CA LEU A 104 4.38 14.08 -3.94
C LEU A 104 4.35 13.42 -2.54
N LEU A 105 4.24 12.09 -2.47
CA LEU A 105 4.35 11.35 -1.21
C LEU A 105 5.72 11.54 -0.57
N ALA A 106 6.79 11.39 -1.35
CA ALA A 106 8.17 11.50 -0.89
C ALA A 106 8.46 12.89 -0.32
N ARG A 107 8.13 13.95 -1.07
CA ARG A 107 8.29 15.34 -0.61
C ARG A 107 7.50 15.64 0.66
N ARG A 108 6.26 15.16 0.76
CA ARG A 108 5.46 15.31 1.98
C ARG A 108 6.07 14.58 3.18
N LEU A 109 6.61 13.38 2.97
CA LEU A 109 7.24 12.61 4.02
C LEU A 109 8.52 13.29 4.52
N LEU A 110 9.40 13.71 3.60
CA LEU A 110 10.65 14.39 3.93
C LEU A 110 10.40 15.70 4.66
N LYS A 111 9.45 16.51 4.18
CA LYS A 111 9.05 17.76 4.86
C LYS A 111 8.50 17.51 6.26
N LYS A 112 7.72 16.45 6.46
CA LYS A 112 7.20 16.08 7.78
C LYS A 112 8.29 15.63 8.76
N LEU A 113 9.40 15.09 8.24
CA LEU A 113 10.55 14.64 9.03
C LEU A 113 11.67 15.70 9.12
N GLY A 114 11.57 16.83 8.42
CA GLY A 114 12.61 17.86 8.35
C GLY A 114 13.87 17.44 7.58
N LEU A 115 13.73 16.52 6.61
CA LEU A 115 14.82 15.95 5.82
C LEU A 115 14.78 16.39 4.35
N ASP A 116 14.00 17.42 4.04
CA ASP A 116 13.75 17.89 2.69
C ASP A 116 14.95 18.58 2.04
N SER A 117 15.78 19.28 2.82
CA SER A 117 17.02 19.91 2.33
C SER A 117 18.19 18.95 2.16
N LEU A 118 18.25 17.89 2.99
CA LEU A 118 19.35 16.92 2.94
C LEU A 118 19.18 15.94 1.77
N TYR A 119 17.94 15.59 1.45
CA TYR A 119 17.62 14.61 0.41
C TYR A 119 16.75 15.25 -0.67
N GLU A 120 17.39 16.09 -1.49
CA GLU A 120 16.73 16.71 -2.63
C GLU A 120 16.45 15.71 -3.76
N GLY A 121 17.27 14.66 -3.93
CA GLY A 121 17.12 13.70 -5.03
C GLY A 121 17.56 14.28 -6.38
N THR A 122 17.27 13.58 -7.47
CA THR A 122 17.55 14.05 -8.84
C THR A 122 16.56 15.13 -9.27
N THR A 123 17.07 16.33 -9.57
CA THR A 123 16.29 17.46 -10.10
C THR A 123 15.91 17.23 -11.56
N ASP A 124 16.85 16.70 -12.34
CA ASP A 124 16.66 16.40 -13.75
C ASP A 124 16.28 14.93 -13.94
N ILE A 125 15.21 14.69 -14.71
CA ILE A 125 14.60 13.38 -14.86
C ILE A 125 15.22 12.69 -16.09
N THR A 126 16.30 11.93 -15.88
CA THR A 126 16.98 11.18 -16.96
C THR A 126 16.37 9.79 -17.19
N GLY A 127 15.76 9.20 -16.14
CA GLY A 127 15.17 7.86 -16.19
C GLY A 127 16.16 6.73 -15.87
N ASP A 128 17.41 7.07 -15.55
CA ASP A 128 18.43 6.10 -15.13
C ASP A 128 18.17 5.56 -13.72
N GLU A 129 18.85 4.46 -13.37
CA GLU A 129 18.79 3.90 -12.02
C GLU A 129 19.36 4.89 -11.01
N TYR A 130 18.54 5.25 -10.01
CA TYR A 130 18.93 6.17 -8.95
C TYR A 130 18.42 5.67 -7.59
N ASN A 131 19.35 5.54 -6.66
CA ASN A 131 19.08 5.32 -5.23
C ASN A 131 19.84 6.41 -4.45
N VAL A 132 19.13 7.11 -3.56
CA VAL A 132 19.68 8.14 -2.68
C VAL A 132 20.63 7.53 -1.66
#